data_AF-A0A2N5GSM8-F1
#
_entry.id   AF-A0A2N5GSM8-F1
#
_cell.length_a   1.000
_cell.length_b   1.000
_cell.length_c   1.000
_cell.angle_alpha   90.00
_cell.angle_beta   90.00
_cell.angle_gamma   90.00
#
_symmetry.space_group_name_H-M   'P 1'
#
loop_
_entity.id
_entity.type
_entity.pdbx_description
1 polymer ?
#
loop_
_entity_poly.entity_id
_entity_poly.type
_entity_poly.pdbx_seq_one_letter_code
_entity_poly.pdbx_strand_id
1 'polypeptide(L)'
;MRDIHSIMVSRITGAYYDGEVIGVDFHIKGDVEKDKAGQYMALYEIFDGDERMGETKELVYLNPTDKGYAGHIQLNYPKAELPPEATFPLAFLRIGKEEGGWKFDVPIKQLPYETAEVDKESSDIHSNIKVHFDSIIAGRSSTAIDYTATFPNEGTKDQVRLEIYDDQGKRFERLTDGIDLETTTKDNQIKVKGRTIIPQSTYLEIKPSVALYEKDQFVELEKKTPFEIKSSRQNLAVKVEKMVVEGKSFSVDFQVNNGDPNNQDFTFFENFARNDVSLVKESEKDTYEEPLKHSLNVLDKENLRFKSTFDISKIDDLQDYVLRVNLNSLGMNMPVELEPVKINLEE
;
A
#
# COMPACT_ATOMS: atom_id res chain seq x y z
N MET A 1 -47.67 15.60 23.77
CA MET A 1 -46.32 16.18 23.84
C MET A 1 -45.37 15.06 23.44
N ARG A 2 -44.75 15.14 22.26
CA ARG A 2 -43.71 14.18 21.84
C ARG A 2 -42.42 14.71 22.43
N ASP A 3 -41.88 14.03 23.43
CA ASP A 3 -40.54 14.32 23.96
C ASP A 3 -39.53 14.06 22.84
N ILE A 4 -38.89 15.15 22.40
CA ILE A 4 -37.77 15.12 21.47
C ILE A 4 -36.61 14.50 22.27
N HIS A 5 -36.40 13.20 22.12
CA HIS A 5 -35.20 12.53 22.61
C HIS A 5 -34.04 12.95 21.71
N SER A 6 -33.54 14.18 21.87
CA SER A 6 -32.37 14.64 21.12
C SER A 6 -31.16 13.83 21.56
N ILE A 7 -30.50 13.13 20.63
CA ILE A 7 -29.15 12.61 20.88
C ILE A 7 -28.23 13.81 21.16
N MET A 8 -27.39 13.69 22.19
CA MET A 8 -26.42 14.70 22.56
C MET A 8 -25.06 14.03 22.77
N VAL A 9 -24.06 14.43 21.99
CA VAL A 9 -22.67 14.11 22.30
C VAL A 9 -22.29 14.91 23.54
N SER A 10 -22.33 14.27 24.70
CA SER A 10 -22.32 14.99 25.97
C SER A 10 -20.92 15.34 26.46
N ARG A 11 -19.89 14.63 25.98
CA ARG A 11 -18.50 14.83 26.42
C ARG A 11 -17.51 14.11 25.51
N ILE A 12 -16.52 14.85 24.99
CA ILE A 12 -15.23 14.25 24.66
C ILE A 12 -14.44 14.12 25.96
N THR A 13 -14.01 12.90 26.27
CA THR A 13 -13.38 12.55 27.55
C THR A 13 -11.91 12.95 27.59
N GLY A 14 -11.26 12.89 26.43
CA GLY A 14 -9.90 13.39 26.19
C GLY A 14 -9.38 12.93 24.83
N ALA A 15 -8.36 13.62 24.34
CA ALA A 15 -7.52 13.17 23.25
C ALA A 15 -6.08 13.05 23.74
N TYR A 16 -5.33 12.09 23.22
CA TYR A 16 -3.92 11.92 23.53
C TYR A 16 -3.11 11.64 22.27
N TYR A 17 -1.82 11.93 22.34
CA TYR A 17 -0.82 11.52 21.36
C TYR A 17 0.36 10.87 22.08
N ASP A 18 0.82 9.73 21.61
CA ASP A 18 1.89 8.96 22.26
C ASP A 18 3.15 8.80 21.38
N GLY A 19 3.35 9.69 20.41
CA GLY A 19 4.52 9.68 19.52
C GLY A 19 4.17 9.39 18.07
N GLU A 20 3.10 8.62 17.85
CA GLU A 20 2.69 8.19 16.52
C GLU A 20 1.19 7.99 16.36
N VAL A 21 0.46 7.70 17.44
CA VAL A 21 -1.00 7.50 17.42
C VAL A 21 -1.70 8.66 18.12
N ILE A 22 -2.80 9.15 17.54
CA ILE A 22 -3.78 9.98 18.25
C ILE A 22 -4.96 9.08 18.65
N GLY A 23 -5.28 9.07 19.94
CA GLY A 23 -6.43 8.38 20.50
C GLY A 23 -7.45 9.36 21.09
N VAL A 24 -8.75 9.11 20.87
CA VAL A 24 -9.84 9.96 21.38
C VAL A 24 -10.93 9.09 21.99
N ASP A 25 -11.21 9.34 23.27
CA ASP A 25 -12.32 8.70 23.99
C ASP A 25 -13.50 9.66 24.10
N PHE A 26 -14.72 9.20 23.80
CA PHE A 26 -15.91 10.03 23.88
C PHE A 26 -17.13 9.27 24.42
N HIS A 27 -18.09 10.05 24.94
CA HIS A 27 -19.35 9.54 25.48
C HIS A 27 -20.57 10.25 24.89
N ILE A 28 -21.49 9.44 24.38
CA ILE A 28 -22.76 9.87 23.79
C ILE A 28 -23.89 9.57 24.78
N LYS A 29 -24.78 10.55 24.97
CA LYS A 29 -26.03 10.39 25.72
C LYS A 29 -27.22 10.52 24.78
N GLY A 30 -28.31 9.87 25.16
CA GLY A 30 -29.51 9.79 24.35
C GLY A 30 -29.75 8.35 23.89
N ASP A 31 -30.86 8.15 23.20
CA ASP A 31 -31.22 6.87 22.62
C ASP A 31 -30.52 6.74 21.26
N VAL A 32 -29.62 5.77 21.09
CA VAL A 32 -28.92 5.55 19.82
C VAL A 32 -29.54 4.35 19.16
N GLU A 33 -30.11 4.53 17.98
CA GLU A 33 -30.64 3.41 17.21
C GLU A 33 -29.52 2.54 16.63
N LYS A 34 -29.76 1.23 16.61
CA LYS A 34 -28.90 0.26 15.94
C LYS A 34 -29.01 0.36 14.42
N ASP A 35 -27.92 0.03 13.75
CA ASP A 35 -27.90 -0.18 12.31
C ASP A 35 -28.60 -1.48 11.90
N LYS A 36 -28.57 -1.80 10.59
CA LYS A 36 -29.17 -3.03 10.06
C LYS A 36 -28.50 -4.30 10.58
N ALA A 37 -27.23 -4.23 11.00
CA ALA A 37 -26.49 -5.34 11.59
C ALA A 37 -26.64 -5.44 13.12
N GLY A 38 -27.44 -4.57 13.74
CA GLY A 38 -27.69 -4.59 15.18
C GLY A 38 -26.60 -3.93 16.03
N GLN A 39 -25.72 -3.13 15.42
CA GLN A 39 -24.61 -2.41 16.04
C GLN A 39 -24.98 -0.94 16.29
N TYR A 40 -24.47 -0.37 17.39
CA TYR A 40 -24.52 1.07 17.61
C TYR A 40 -23.31 1.71 16.94
N MET A 41 -23.51 2.78 16.17
CA MET A 41 -22.44 3.40 15.39
C MET A 41 -22.60 4.92 15.31
N ALA A 42 -21.49 5.60 15.02
CA ALA A 42 -21.48 6.99 14.61
C ALA A 42 -20.57 7.16 13.37
N LEU A 43 -20.90 8.12 12.51
CA LEU A 43 -20.03 8.60 11.43
C LEU A 43 -19.36 9.89 11.90
N TYR A 44 -18.04 9.92 11.85
CA TYR A 44 -17.26 11.08 12.26
C TYR A 44 -16.40 11.62 11.11
N GLU A 45 -15.98 12.88 11.23
CA GLU A 45 -15.02 13.58 10.37
C GLU A 45 -13.92 14.19 11.25
N ILE A 46 -12.66 14.09 10.83
CA ILE A 46 -11.50 14.63 11.55
C ILE A 46 -10.77 15.69 10.74
N PHE A 47 -10.05 16.58 11.41
CA PHE A 47 -9.22 17.63 10.81
C PHE A 47 -9.95 18.46 9.74
N ASP A 48 -11.24 18.72 9.97
CA ASP A 48 -12.13 19.46 9.06
C ASP A 48 -12.14 18.93 7.62
N GLY A 49 -11.88 17.64 7.42
CA GLY A 49 -11.87 17.02 6.09
C GLY A 49 -10.63 17.35 5.26
N ASP A 50 -9.52 17.75 5.90
CA ASP A 50 -8.24 17.97 5.21
C ASP A 50 -7.74 16.68 4.53
N GLU A 51 -7.94 16.58 3.22
CA GLU A 51 -7.56 15.41 2.40
C GLU A 51 -6.06 15.08 2.49
N ARG A 52 -5.22 16.03 2.91
CA ARG A 52 -3.79 15.79 3.17
C ARG A 52 -3.55 14.87 4.37
N MET A 53 -4.57 14.64 5.21
CA MET A 53 -4.54 13.71 6.34
C MET A 53 -5.01 12.30 5.95
N GLY A 54 -5.32 12.05 4.67
CA GLY A 54 -5.82 10.77 4.18
C GLY A 54 -7.33 10.63 4.32
N GLU A 55 -7.80 9.45 4.72
CA GLU A 55 -9.22 9.21 4.99
C GLU A 55 -9.63 9.98 6.25
N THR A 56 -10.54 10.93 6.09
CA THR A 56 -10.97 11.82 7.17
C THR A 56 -12.33 11.45 7.73
N LYS A 57 -13.04 10.49 7.12
CA LYS A 57 -14.38 10.07 7.54
C LYS A 57 -14.44 8.58 7.79
N GLU A 58 -14.93 8.19 8.96
CA GLU A 58 -15.04 6.78 9.29
C GLU A 58 -16.24 6.50 10.20
N LEU A 59 -16.68 5.24 10.18
CA LEU A 59 -17.64 4.72 11.14
C LEU A 59 -16.91 4.25 12.39
N VAL A 60 -17.40 4.69 13.56
CA VAL A 60 -16.97 4.17 14.86
C VAL A 60 -18.11 3.40 15.50
N TYR A 61 -17.80 2.22 16.04
CA TYR A 61 -18.75 1.42 16.79
C TYR A 61 -18.79 1.85 18.26
N LEU A 62 -19.99 1.84 18.82
CA LEU A 62 -20.26 2.34 20.16
C LEU A 62 -20.60 1.19 21.10
N ASN A 63 -19.98 1.19 22.28
CA ASN A 63 -20.26 0.24 23.34
C ASN A 63 -21.31 0.82 24.30
N PRO A 64 -22.42 0.10 24.56
CA PRO A 64 -23.38 0.52 25.59
C PRO A 64 -22.74 0.59 26.97
N THR A 65 -23.17 1.57 27.76
CA THR A 65 -22.76 1.79 29.14
C THR A 65 -24.00 2.11 29.98
N ASP A 66 -23.87 2.11 31.31
CA ASP A 66 -24.97 2.47 32.22
C ASP A 66 -25.53 3.89 31.99
N LYS A 67 -24.80 4.76 31.29
CA LYS A 67 -25.13 6.18 31.10
C LYS A 67 -25.16 6.62 29.63
N GLY A 68 -25.35 5.69 28.70
CA GLY A 68 -25.37 5.95 27.26
C GLY A 68 -24.37 5.06 26.53
N TYR A 69 -23.52 5.64 25.69
CA TYR A 69 -22.59 4.88 24.85
C TYR A 69 -21.19 5.47 24.89
N ALA A 70 -20.19 4.62 24.86
CA ALA A 70 -18.78 5.00 24.79
C ALA A 70 -18.20 4.57 23.43
N GLY A 71 -17.33 5.41 22.88
CA GLY A 71 -16.56 5.09 21.67
C GLY A 71 -15.11 5.54 21.81
N HIS A 72 -14.27 4.93 20.99
CA HIS A 72 -12.84 5.21 20.91
C HIS A 72 -12.46 5.36 19.43
N ILE A 73 -11.77 6.44 19.10
CA ILE A 73 -11.17 6.68 17.78
C ILE A 73 -9.67 6.56 17.96
N GLN A 74 -9.01 5.81 17.08
CA GLN A 74 -7.56 5.67 17.04
C GLN A 74 -7.09 5.91 15.61
N LEU A 75 -6.14 6.81 15.43
CA LEU A 75 -5.54 7.10 14.13
C LEU A 75 -4.02 7.18 14.24
N ASN A 76 -3.34 6.75 13.18
CA ASN A 76 -1.92 7.00 13.01
C ASN A 76 -1.74 8.43 12.50
N TYR A 77 -0.86 9.20 13.13
CA TYR A 77 -0.63 10.58 12.73
C TYR A 77 0.25 10.62 11.47
N PRO A 78 -0.21 11.24 10.37
CA PRO A 78 0.42 11.09 9.05
C PRO A 78 1.63 12.02 8.83
N LYS A 79 2.07 12.76 9.85
CA LYS A 79 3.20 13.68 9.75
C LYS A 79 4.29 13.31 10.76
N ALA A 80 5.49 13.83 10.55
CA ALA A 80 6.65 13.53 11.37
C ALA A 80 6.40 13.81 12.87
N GLU A 81 5.85 14.99 13.20
CA GLU A 81 5.63 15.44 14.58
C GLU A 81 4.31 16.20 14.76
N LEU A 82 3.66 15.98 15.90
CA LEU A 82 2.48 16.73 16.32
C LEU A 82 2.91 17.97 17.14
N PRO A 83 2.44 19.18 16.81
CA PRO A 83 2.76 20.37 17.59
C PRO A 83 2.35 20.25 19.08
N PRO A 84 3.10 20.83 20.04
CA PRO A 84 2.83 20.67 21.47
C PRO A 84 1.45 21.14 21.95
N GLU A 85 0.88 22.14 21.29
CA GLU A 85 -0.45 22.70 21.60
C GLU A 85 -1.51 22.32 20.56
N ALA A 86 -1.30 21.20 19.86
CA ALA A 86 -2.23 20.74 18.84
C ALA A 86 -3.60 20.39 19.42
N THR A 87 -4.62 20.65 18.60
CA THR A 87 -5.98 20.20 18.86
C THR A 87 -6.40 19.17 17.81
N PHE A 88 -7.44 18.42 18.14
CA PHE A 88 -8.07 17.44 17.28
C PHE A 88 -9.47 17.92 16.89
N PRO A 89 -9.62 18.56 15.71
CA PRO A 89 -10.93 18.90 15.18
C PRO A 89 -11.70 17.62 14.87
N LEU A 90 -12.84 17.43 15.53
CA LEU A 90 -13.68 16.25 15.40
C LEU A 90 -15.13 16.68 15.22
N ALA A 91 -15.79 16.16 14.19
CA ALA A 91 -17.21 16.35 13.96
C ALA A 91 -17.92 15.00 13.90
N PHE A 92 -18.99 14.81 14.67
CA PHE A 92 -19.92 13.72 14.41
C PHE A 92 -20.95 14.20 13.38
N LEU A 93 -20.93 13.56 12.21
CA LEU A 93 -21.87 13.82 11.11
C LEU A 93 -23.17 13.05 11.31
N ARG A 94 -23.08 11.87 11.94
CA ARG A 94 -24.25 11.02 12.22
C ARG A 94 -24.04 10.16 13.46
N ILE A 95 -25.09 9.96 14.24
CA ILE A 95 -25.11 9.01 15.37
C ILE A 95 -26.34 8.13 15.24
N GLY A 96 -26.15 6.82 15.10
CA GLY A 96 -27.23 5.91 14.72
C GLY A 96 -27.84 6.35 13.38
N LYS A 97 -29.12 6.77 13.41
CA LYS A 97 -29.83 7.32 12.24
C LYS A 97 -29.99 8.84 12.28
N GLU A 98 -29.56 9.50 13.34
CA GLU A 98 -29.68 10.95 13.46
C GLU A 98 -28.48 11.63 12.78
N GLU A 99 -28.77 12.34 11.69
CA GLU A 99 -27.82 13.26 11.07
C GLU A 99 -27.65 14.49 11.97
N GLY A 100 -26.42 14.99 12.06
CA GLY A 100 -26.09 16.16 12.86
C GLY A 100 -24.74 16.77 12.49
N GLY A 101 -24.30 17.71 13.31
CA GLY A 101 -23.06 18.46 13.10
C GLY A 101 -22.42 18.84 14.42
N TRP A 102 -22.19 17.84 15.28
CA TRP A 102 -21.59 18.06 16.59
C TRP A 102 -20.08 18.20 16.44
N LYS A 103 -19.60 19.45 16.45
CA LYS A 103 -18.19 19.78 16.27
C LYS A 103 -17.50 20.01 17.61
N PHE A 104 -16.28 19.52 17.71
CA PHE A 104 -15.40 19.62 18.85
C PHE A 104 -14.01 20.00 18.37
N ASP A 105 -13.35 20.83 19.16
CA ASP A 105 -11.92 21.09 19.01
C ASP A 105 -11.26 20.62 20.30
N VAL A 106 -10.64 19.44 20.24
CA VAL A 106 -10.24 18.69 21.45
C VAL A 106 -8.74 18.88 21.68
N PRO A 107 -8.30 19.51 22.78
CA PRO A 107 -6.87 19.61 23.08
C PRO A 107 -6.24 18.23 23.18
N ILE A 108 -5.13 18.03 22.48
CA ILE A 108 -4.41 16.75 22.49
C ILE A 108 -3.39 16.78 23.63
N LYS A 109 -3.50 15.82 24.54
CA LYS A 109 -2.50 15.62 25.58
C LYS A 109 -1.33 14.78 25.04
N GLN A 110 -0.16 15.38 24.96
CA GLN A 110 1.10 14.68 24.73
C GLN A 110 1.38 13.71 25.89
N LEU A 111 1.48 12.42 25.59
CA LEU A 111 1.93 11.39 26.53
C LEU A 111 3.45 11.22 26.41
N PRO A 112 4.13 10.76 27.48
CA PRO A 112 5.54 10.40 27.37
C PRO A 112 5.73 9.27 26.36
N TYR A 113 6.73 9.44 25.50
CA TYR A 113 7.26 8.43 24.60
C TYR A 113 8.77 8.59 24.54
N GLU A 114 9.46 7.54 24.11
CA GLU A 114 10.92 7.54 23.98
C GLU A 114 11.29 7.43 22.51
N THR A 115 12.33 8.16 22.10
CA THR A 115 12.88 8.08 20.74
C THR A 115 14.30 7.59 20.84
N ALA A 116 14.58 6.47 20.17
CA ALA A 116 15.92 5.94 19.99
C ALA A 116 16.38 6.24 18.55
N GLU A 117 17.46 7.00 18.40
CA GLU A 117 18.11 7.19 17.11
C GLU A 117 18.72 5.86 16.65
N VAL A 118 18.54 5.54 15.37
CA VAL A 118 19.08 4.34 14.75
C VAL A 118 19.95 4.76 13.57
N ASP A 119 21.10 4.12 13.44
CA ASP A 119 22.03 4.31 12.32
C ASP A 119 22.29 2.94 11.69
N LYS A 120 21.27 2.41 11.01
CA LYS A 120 21.33 1.10 10.34
C LYS A 120 20.81 1.23 8.92
N GLU A 121 21.63 0.81 7.97
CA GLU A 121 21.30 0.81 6.54
C GLU A 121 21.19 -0.64 6.05
N SER A 122 20.20 -0.88 5.19
CA SER A 122 20.14 -2.06 4.33
C SER A 122 20.06 -1.60 2.87
N SER A 123 20.78 -2.27 1.98
CA SER A 123 20.92 -1.80 0.60
C SER A 123 21.09 -2.93 -0.39
N ASP A 124 20.63 -2.71 -1.63
CA ASP A 124 20.96 -3.54 -2.77
C ASP A 124 21.72 -2.73 -3.82
N ILE A 125 22.92 -3.21 -4.17
CA ILE A 125 23.82 -2.54 -5.10
C ILE A 125 23.29 -2.65 -6.53
N HIS A 126 22.63 -3.76 -6.89
CA HIS A 126 22.17 -3.99 -8.25
C HIS A 126 21.05 -3.02 -8.64
N SER A 127 20.08 -2.86 -7.74
CA SER A 127 18.93 -1.97 -7.92
C SER A 127 19.23 -0.52 -7.52
N ASN A 128 20.39 -0.27 -6.91
CA ASN A 128 20.80 1.02 -6.34
C ASN A 128 19.78 1.58 -5.33
N ILE A 129 19.36 0.72 -4.42
CA ILE A 129 18.33 1.00 -3.40
C ILE A 129 18.96 0.97 -2.02
N LYS A 130 18.54 1.90 -1.17
CA LYS A 130 18.95 1.96 0.24
C LYS A 130 17.74 2.23 1.11
N VAL A 131 17.67 1.56 2.24
CA VAL A 131 16.72 1.82 3.32
C VAL A 131 17.53 2.06 4.59
N HIS A 132 17.53 3.29 5.06
CA HIS A 132 18.17 3.70 6.30
C HIS A 132 17.11 3.81 7.38
N PHE A 133 17.24 3.07 8.47
CA PHE A 133 16.36 3.19 9.64
C PHE A 133 16.86 4.34 10.49
N ASP A 134 16.08 5.41 10.57
CA ASP A 134 16.46 6.69 11.17
C ASP A 134 16.21 6.69 12.68
N SER A 135 15.03 6.25 13.12
CA SER A 135 14.69 6.23 14.55
C SER A 135 13.57 5.24 14.87
N ILE A 136 13.48 4.89 16.15
CA ILE A 136 12.39 4.11 16.72
C ILE A 136 11.72 4.94 17.80
N ILE A 137 10.41 5.12 17.69
CA ILE A 137 9.59 5.82 18.68
C ILE A 137 8.80 4.79 19.46
N ALA A 138 9.08 4.65 20.74
CA ALA A 138 8.35 3.79 21.66
C ALA A 138 7.25 4.58 22.37
N GLY A 139 6.04 4.49 21.82
CA GLY A 139 4.83 4.99 22.42
C GLY A 139 4.31 4.08 23.54
N ARG A 140 3.11 4.38 24.04
CA ARG A 140 2.52 3.64 25.17
C ARG A 140 2.02 2.27 24.77
N SER A 141 1.49 2.14 23.55
CA SER A 141 0.87 0.91 23.05
C SER A 141 1.44 0.45 21.71
N SER A 142 2.33 1.24 21.13
CA SER A 142 2.85 1.05 19.78
C SER A 142 4.32 1.44 19.71
N THR A 143 4.95 1.00 18.62
CA THR A 143 6.31 1.36 18.26
C THR A 143 6.28 1.82 16.81
N ALA A 144 6.76 3.04 16.55
CA ALA A 144 6.97 3.53 15.20
C ALA A 144 8.42 3.34 14.76
N ILE A 145 8.60 3.01 13.49
CA ILE A 145 9.88 2.81 12.82
C ILE A 145 9.95 3.85 11.71
N ASP A 146 10.78 4.87 11.89
CA ASP A 146 11.03 5.88 10.88
C ASP A 146 12.23 5.47 10.04
N TYR A 147 12.10 5.59 8.73
CA TYR A 147 13.14 5.23 7.79
C TYR A 147 13.20 6.19 6.61
N THR A 148 14.37 6.27 6.00
CA THR A 148 14.63 6.99 4.75
C THR A 148 15.01 5.97 3.67
N ALA A 149 14.13 5.80 2.69
CA ALA A 149 14.41 5.04 1.49
C ALA A 149 15.01 5.95 0.41
N THR A 150 16.04 5.48 -0.29
CA THR A 150 16.64 6.17 -1.44
C THR A 150 16.56 5.28 -2.67
N PHE A 151 15.97 5.83 -3.73
CA PHE A 151 15.77 5.16 -5.02
C PHE A 151 16.42 5.94 -6.16
N PRO A 152 16.73 5.29 -7.29
CA PRO A 152 16.95 5.96 -8.57
C PRO A 152 15.74 6.81 -8.98
N ASN A 153 15.92 7.82 -9.84
CA ASN A 153 14.86 8.73 -10.29
C ASN A 153 13.66 8.04 -10.99
N GLU A 154 13.84 6.83 -11.52
CA GLU A 154 12.77 6.01 -12.10
C GLU A 154 11.88 5.32 -11.04
N GLY A 155 12.30 5.32 -9.78
CA GLY A 155 11.63 4.68 -8.65
C GLY A 155 10.56 5.52 -7.94
N THR A 156 9.94 6.50 -8.61
CA THR A 156 8.91 7.38 -8.02
C THR A 156 7.70 6.65 -7.44
N LYS A 157 7.51 5.38 -7.83
CA LYS A 157 6.38 4.54 -7.43
C LYS A 157 6.83 3.25 -6.74
N ASP A 158 8.11 3.17 -6.37
CA ASP A 158 8.61 2.04 -5.60
C ASP A 158 8.04 2.09 -4.19
N GLN A 159 7.89 0.93 -3.58
CA GLN A 159 7.29 0.81 -2.25
C GLN A 159 8.20 -0.01 -1.36
N VAL A 160 8.61 0.57 -0.23
CA VAL A 160 9.23 -0.20 0.86
C VAL A 160 8.15 -1.03 1.53
N ARG A 161 8.50 -2.28 1.86
CA ARG A 161 7.69 -3.20 2.63
C ARG A 161 8.54 -3.77 3.74
N LEU A 162 8.02 -3.76 4.96
CA LEU A 162 8.74 -4.31 6.12
C LEU A 162 8.05 -5.58 6.64
N GLU A 163 8.81 -6.67 6.72
CA GLU A 163 8.45 -7.78 7.61
C GLU A 163 9.19 -7.61 8.93
N ILE A 164 8.47 -7.62 10.04
CA ILE A 164 9.03 -7.31 11.36
C ILE A 164 8.75 -8.48 12.31
N TYR A 165 9.77 -8.86 13.08
CA TYR A 165 9.74 -9.98 14.01
C TYR A 165 10.20 -9.54 15.41
N ASP A 166 9.60 -10.15 16.44
CA ASP A 166 10.00 -9.97 17.84
C ASP A 166 11.25 -10.81 18.20
N ASP A 167 11.65 -10.74 19.47
CA ASP A 167 12.80 -11.46 20.04
C ASP A 167 12.63 -12.99 20.03
N GLN A 168 11.38 -13.46 19.90
CA GLN A 168 11.02 -14.87 19.78
C GLN A 168 10.97 -15.34 18.32
N GLY A 169 11.24 -14.45 17.36
CA GLY A 169 11.15 -14.72 15.92
C GLY A 169 9.71 -14.82 15.43
N LYS A 170 8.73 -14.30 16.17
CA LYS A 170 7.34 -14.25 15.75
C LYS A 170 7.08 -12.96 14.97
N ARG A 171 6.44 -13.11 13.81
CA ARG A 171 6.06 -11.99 12.95
C ARG A 171 4.98 -11.12 13.61
N PHE A 172 5.11 -9.81 13.49
CA PHE A 172 4.01 -8.89 13.74
C PHE A 172 3.01 -8.94 12.59
N GLU A 173 1.85 -9.54 12.83
CA GLU A 173 0.76 -9.66 11.84
C GLU A 173 -0.02 -8.36 11.66
N ARG A 174 -0.01 -7.49 12.67
CA ARG A 174 -0.68 -6.19 12.64
C ARG A 174 0.38 -5.11 12.59
N LEU A 175 0.46 -4.44 11.45
CA LEU A 175 1.32 -3.28 11.25
C LEU A 175 0.60 -2.29 10.33
N THR A 176 0.88 -1.01 10.49
CA THR A 176 0.53 0.01 9.51
C THR A 176 1.82 0.40 8.79
N ASP A 177 1.90 0.11 7.50
CA ASP A 177 3.07 0.44 6.67
C ASP A 177 2.73 1.49 5.62
N GLY A 178 3.76 2.03 4.97
CA GLY A 178 3.61 2.92 3.81
C GLY A 178 3.09 4.32 4.16
N ILE A 179 3.33 4.79 5.40
CA ILE A 179 3.04 6.18 5.75
C ILE A 179 4.17 7.05 5.19
N ASP A 180 3.91 7.73 4.08
CA ASP A 180 4.85 8.68 3.48
C ASP A 180 4.83 10.01 4.25
N LEU A 181 5.91 10.27 5.00
CA LEU A 181 6.09 11.51 5.76
C LEU A 181 6.60 12.65 4.88
N GLU A 182 7.51 12.34 3.96
CA GLU A 182 8.15 13.31 3.07
C GLU A 182 8.70 12.61 1.83
N THR A 183 8.58 13.23 0.66
CA THR A 183 9.30 12.80 -0.54
C THR A 183 10.07 13.96 -1.14
N THR A 184 11.35 13.75 -1.41
CA THR A 184 12.23 14.73 -2.04
C THR A 184 12.94 14.13 -3.24
N THR A 185 13.08 14.92 -4.30
CA THR A 185 13.85 14.53 -5.49
C THR A 185 15.04 15.47 -5.60
N LYS A 186 16.25 14.92 -5.52
CA LYS A 186 17.48 15.68 -5.64
C LYS A 186 18.58 14.79 -6.22
N ASP A 187 19.47 15.37 -7.02
CA ASP A 187 20.67 14.70 -7.53
C ASP A 187 20.35 13.38 -8.28
N ASN A 188 19.24 13.36 -9.03
CA ASN A 188 18.74 12.20 -9.77
C ASN A 188 18.41 10.98 -8.87
N GLN A 189 18.11 11.23 -7.60
CA GLN A 189 17.61 10.28 -6.63
C GLN A 189 16.31 10.77 -6.02
N ILE A 190 15.51 9.82 -5.57
CA ILE A 190 14.29 10.06 -4.81
C ILE A 190 14.56 9.58 -3.39
N LYS A 191 14.29 10.43 -2.42
CA LYS A 191 14.31 10.07 -1.01
C LYS A 191 12.90 10.13 -0.45
N VAL A 192 12.46 9.02 0.11
CA VAL A 192 11.16 8.88 0.76
C VAL A 192 11.41 8.65 2.24
N LYS A 193 10.90 9.53 3.10
CA LYS A 193 10.80 9.26 4.52
C LYS A 193 9.49 8.53 4.79
N GLY A 194 9.59 7.31 5.28
CA GLY A 194 8.46 6.46 5.61
C GLY A 194 8.37 6.19 7.11
N ARG A 195 7.17 5.80 7.55
CA ARG A 195 6.91 5.31 8.90
C ARG A 195 6.14 4.00 8.85
N THR A 196 6.55 3.05 9.67
CA THR A 196 5.81 1.81 9.95
C THR A 196 5.48 1.73 11.43
N ILE A 197 4.23 1.42 11.78
CA ILE A 197 3.76 1.34 13.17
C ILE A 197 3.37 -0.10 13.49
N ILE A 198 3.87 -0.62 14.60
CA ILE A 198 3.59 -1.95 15.13
C ILE A 198 3.11 -1.87 16.59
N PRO A 199 2.57 -2.96 17.17
CA PRO A 199 2.42 -3.08 18.61
C PRO A 199 3.75 -2.86 19.34
N GLN A 200 3.67 -2.39 20.58
CA GLN A 200 4.85 -2.14 21.41
C GLN A 200 5.81 -3.34 21.44
N SER A 201 7.10 -3.07 21.22
CA SER A 201 8.18 -4.06 21.30
C SER A 201 9.44 -3.46 21.92
N THR A 202 10.31 -4.29 22.49
CA THR A 202 11.65 -3.91 22.97
C THR A 202 12.78 -4.41 22.06
N TYR A 203 12.46 -5.27 21.10
CA TYR A 203 13.39 -5.81 20.10
C TYR A 203 12.71 -5.92 18.73
N LEU A 204 13.47 -5.68 17.67
CA LEU A 204 12.99 -5.75 16.28
C LEU A 204 14.03 -6.47 15.40
N GLU A 205 13.62 -7.54 14.72
CA GLU A 205 14.29 -7.98 13.49
C GLU A 205 13.44 -7.54 12.30
N ILE A 206 13.97 -6.62 11.51
CA ILE A 206 13.31 -6.02 10.34
C ILE A 206 13.92 -6.64 9.09
N LYS A 207 13.08 -7.16 8.21
CA LYS A 207 13.44 -7.64 6.88
C LYS A 207 12.80 -6.69 5.85
N PRO A 208 13.57 -5.71 5.36
CA PRO A 208 13.04 -4.78 4.37
C PRO A 208 13.09 -5.41 2.98
N SER A 209 12.05 -5.16 2.19
CA SER A 209 12.04 -5.42 0.75
C SER A 209 11.44 -4.25 0.00
N VAL A 210 11.78 -4.12 -1.28
CA VAL A 210 11.28 -3.01 -2.11
C VAL A 210 10.59 -3.55 -3.35
N ALA A 211 9.29 -3.27 -3.45
CA ALA A 211 8.48 -3.55 -4.63
C ALA A 211 8.77 -2.49 -5.70
N LEU A 212 9.30 -2.92 -6.85
CA LEU A 212 9.79 -2.00 -7.89
C LEU A 212 8.73 -1.77 -8.96
N TYR A 213 8.45 -0.50 -9.24
CA TYR A 213 7.56 -0.15 -10.33
C TYR A 213 8.28 -0.32 -11.66
N GLU A 214 7.65 -1.05 -12.57
CA GLU A 214 8.14 -1.24 -13.93
C GLU A 214 7.22 -0.55 -14.93
N LYS A 215 7.82 0.03 -15.97
CA LYS A 215 7.05 0.59 -17.09
C LYS A 215 6.72 -0.50 -18.10
N ASP A 216 5.59 -0.33 -18.78
CA ASP A 216 5.20 -1.16 -19.91
C ASP A 216 6.30 -1.19 -20.97
N GLN A 217 6.52 -2.39 -21.52
CA GLN A 217 7.44 -2.64 -22.60
C GLN A 217 6.65 -2.92 -23.87
N PHE A 218 6.97 -2.23 -24.96
CA PHE A 218 6.27 -2.34 -26.23
C PHE A 218 7.18 -2.94 -27.29
N VAL A 219 6.63 -3.87 -28.08
CA VAL A 219 7.37 -4.60 -29.10
C VAL A 219 6.59 -4.70 -30.40
N GLU A 220 7.22 -4.29 -31.49
CA GLU A 220 6.70 -4.46 -32.85
C GLU A 220 6.49 -5.95 -33.19
N LEU A 221 5.38 -6.26 -33.86
CA LEU A 221 5.02 -7.65 -34.18
C LEU A 221 5.94 -8.29 -35.23
N GLU A 222 6.67 -7.48 -36.00
CA GLU A 222 7.66 -7.94 -37.00
C GLU A 222 9.04 -8.24 -36.37
N LYS A 223 9.24 -7.95 -35.08
CA LYS A 223 10.52 -8.18 -34.41
C LYS A 223 10.91 -9.65 -34.48
N LYS A 224 12.15 -9.91 -34.92
CA LYS A 224 12.70 -11.27 -35.04
C LYS A 224 12.75 -11.96 -33.68
N THR A 225 12.12 -13.13 -33.59
CA THR A 225 12.16 -14.01 -32.42
C THR A 225 13.26 -15.08 -32.53
N PRO A 226 13.84 -15.56 -31.42
CA PRO A 226 13.51 -15.20 -30.03
C PRO A 226 14.21 -13.92 -29.56
N PHE A 227 13.62 -13.23 -28.58
CA PHE A 227 14.25 -12.13 -27.84
C PHE A 227 13.75 -12.10 -26.40
N GLU A 228 14.38 -11.28 -25.57
CA GLU A 228 14.06 -11.16 -24.15
C GLU A 228 13.71 -9.72 -23.79
N ILE A 229 12.66 -9.55 -23.01
CA ILE A 229 12.25 -8.29 -22.40
C ILE A 229 12.67 -8.39 -20.93
N LYS A 230 13.59 -7.51 -20.49
CA LYS A 230 14.17 -7.55 -19.15
C LYS A 230 13.78 -6.32 -18.36
N SER A 231 13.57 -6.49 -17.06
CA SER A 231 13.69 -5.37 -16.12
C SER A 231 15.13 -4.86 -16.15
N SER A 232 15.27 -3.54 -16.06
CA SER A 232 16.58 -2.88 -15.93
C SER A 232 17.07 -2.81 -14.49
N ARG A 233 16.19 -3.13 -13.52
CA ARG A 233 16.39 -2.87 -12.09
C ARG A 233 16.45 -4.14 -11.25
N GLN A 234 15.96 -5.26 -11.78
CA GLN A 234 15.92 -6.55 -11.09
C GLN A 234 15.99 -7.70 -12.11
N ASN A 235 16.30 -8.89 -11.63
CA ASN A 235 16.46 -10.08 -12.46
C ASN A 235 15.10 -10.69 -12.87
N LEU A 236 14.25 -9.91 -13.54
CA LEU A 236 12.97 -10.32 -14.08
C LEU A 236 12.98 -10.23 -15.60
N ALA A 237 12.37 -11.20 -16.26
CA ALA A 237 12.33 -11.23 -17.71
C ALA A 237 11.10 -11.96 -18.27
N VAL A 238 10.71 -11.58 -19.49
CA VAL A 238 9.84 -12.37 -20.36
C VAL A 238 10.58 -12.66 -21.66
N LYS A 239 10.82 -13.94 -21.92
CA LYS A 239 11.44 -14.40 -23.16
C LYS A 239 10.35 -14.69 -24.18
N VAL A 240 10.28 -13.87 -25.23
CA VAL A 240 9.40 -14.10 -26.37
C VAL A 240 10.09 -15.11 -27.29
N GLU A 241 9.50 -16.30 -27.38
CA GLU A 241 10.09 -17.42 -28.11
C GLU A 241 9.69 -17.40 -29.59
N LYS A 242 8.43 -17.06 -29.86
CA LYS A 242 7.87 -17.04 -31.21
C LYS A 242 6.71 -16.06 -31.31
N MET A 243 6.66 -15.29 -32.39
CA MET A 243 5.52 -14.46 -32.77
C MET A 243 5.08 -14.87 -34.18
N VAL A 244 3.77 -15.04 -34.37
CA VAL A 244 3.21 -15.54 -35.62
C VAL A 244 1.91 -14.81 -35.93
N VAL A 245 1.85 -14.20 -37.11
CA VAL A 245 0.61 -13.71 -37.72
C VAL A 245 0.18 -14.72 -38.78
N GLU A 246 -0.97 -15.36 -38.58
CA GLU A 246 -1.54 -16.36 -39.49
C GLU A 246 -3.01 -16.03 -39.75
N GLY A 247 -3.29 -15.56 -40.97
CA GLY A 247 -4.65 -15.19 -41.38
C GLY A 247 -5.23 -14.08 -40.52
N LYS A 248 -6.20 -14.43 -39.66
CA LYS A 248 -6.91 -13.50 -38.77
C LYS A 248 -6.53 -13.68 -37.29
N SER A 249 -5.39 -14.32 -37.03
CA SER A 249 -4.89 -14.55 -35.68
C SER A 249 -3.45 -14.08 -35.53
N PHE A 250 -3.16 -13.45 -34.41
CA PHE A 250 -1.80 -13.21 -33.94
C PHE A 250 -1.55 -14.10 -32.71
N SER A 251 -0.41 -14.79 -32.67
CA SER A 251 -0.04 -15.59 -31.51
C SER A 251 1.39 -15.34 -31.07
N VAL A 252 1.60 -15.38 -29.75
CA VAL A 252 2.89 -15.23 -29.10
C VAL A 252 3.12 -16.36 -28.11
N ASP A 253 4.22 -17.09 -28.32
CA ASP A 253 4.73 -18.09 -27.39
C ASP A 253 5.82 -17.42 -26.54
N PHE A 254 5.74 -17.54 -25.22
CA PHE A 254 6.67 -16.88 -24.30
C PHE A 254 6.91 -17.67 -23.03
N GLN A 255 8.06 -17.44 -22.42
CA GLN A 255 8.46 -17.95 -21.12
C GLN A 255 8.59 -16.80 -20.12
N VAL A 256 8.01 -16.95 -18.94
CA VAL A 256 8.10 -15.95 -17.86
C VAL A 256 9.23 -16.32 -16.90
N ASN A 257 10.00 -15.31 -16.50
CA ASN A 257 11.06 -15.36 -15.51
C ASN A 257 12.06 -16.52 -15.70
N ASN A 258 12.38 -16.88 -16.95
CA ASN A 258 13.24 -18.02 -17.28
C ASN A 258 12.81 -19.36 -16.67
N GLY A 259 11.52 -19.51 -16.33
CA GLY A 259 10.97 -20.70 -15.66
C GLY A 259 11.17 -20.74 -14.14
N ASP A 260 11.75 -19.70 -13.54
CA ASP A 260 11.91 -19.60 -12.09
C ASP A 260 10.63 -19.06 -11.44
N PRO A 261 9.95 -19.84 -10.59
CA PRO A 261 8.74 -19.39 -9.91
C PRO A 261 9.00 -18.33 -8.83
N ASN A 262 10.25 -18.16 -8.36
CA ASN A 262 10.62 -17.19 -7.32
C ASN A 262 9.65 -17.19 -6.12
N ASN A 263 9.33 -18.39 -5.61
CA ASN A 263 8.38 -18.65 -4.52
C ASN A 263 6.91 -18.24 -4.77
N GLN A 264 6.55 -17.82 -5.99
CA GLN A 264 5.17 -17.58 -6.38
C GLN A 264 4.49 -18.87 -6.84
N ASP A 265 3.18 -18.94 -6.65
CA ASP A 265 2.39 -20.05 -7.18
C ASP A 265 2.23 -19.96 -8.70
N PHE A 266 1.87 -21.07 -9.34
CA PHE A 266 1.66 -21.07 -10.80
C PHE A 266 0.50 -20.16 -11.23
N THR A 267 -0.53 -20.00 -10.40
CA THR A 267 -1.70 -19.19 -10.72
C THR A 267 -1.34 -17.71 -10.83
N PHE A 268 -0.36 -17.23 -10.08
CA PHE A 268 0.23 -15.91 -10.25
C PHE A 268 0.75 -15.70 -11.68
N PHE A 269 1.54 -16.65 -12.21
CA PHE A 269 2.08 -16.57 -13.57
C PHE A 269 1.01 -16.76 -14.65
N GLU A 270 0.00 -17.59 -14.41
CA GLU A 270 -1.14 -17.72 -15.31
C GLU A 270 -1.92 -16.39 -15.40
N ASN A 271 -2.13 -15.72 -14.26
CA ASN A 271 -2.76 -14.41 -14.21
C ASN A 271 -1.90 -13.35 -14.91
N PHE A 272 -0.59 -13.37 -14.71
CA PHE A 272 0.35 -12.52 -15.43
C PHE A 272 0.22 -12.72 -16.95
N ALA A 273 0.31 -13.96 -17.42
CA ALA A 273 0.21 -14.29 -18.84
C ALA A 273 -1.14 -13.87 -19.45
N ARG A 274 -2.20 -13.85 -18.64
CA ARG A 274 -3.54 -13.43 -19.06
C ARG A 274 -3.71 -11.91 -19.13
N ASN A 275 -3.16 -11.19 -18.16
CA ASN A 275 -3.47 -9.77 -17.93
C ASN A 275 -2.36 -8.82 -18.39
N ASP A 276 -1.10 -9.25 -18.32
CA ASP A 276 0.08 -8.41 -18.51
C ASP A 276 0.77 -8.61 -19.87
N VAL A 277 0.35 -9.61 -20.64
CA VAL A 277 0.75 -9.79 -22.04
C VAL A 277 -0.45 -9.49 -22.93
N SER A 278 -0.39 -8.39 -23.66
CA SER A 278 -1.53 -7.85 -24.40
C SER A 278 -1.15 -7.28 -25.77
N LEU A 279 -2.12 -7.20 -26.67
CA LEU A 279 -1.99 -6.53 -27.96
C LEU A 279 -2.76 -5.21 -27.91
N VAL A 280 -2.09 -4.09 -28.17
CA VAL A 280 -2.64 -2.73 -28.06
C VAL A 280 -2.20 -1.90 -29.26
N LYS A 281 -2.93 -0.82 -29.58
CA LYS A 281 -2.43 0.15 -30.57
C LYS A 281 -1.28 0.96 -29.98
N GLU A 282 -0.28 1.27 -30.80
CA GLU A 282 0.87 2.07 -30.40
C GLU A 282 0.47 3.49 -29.98
N SER A 283 -0.53 4.08 -30.64
CA SER A 283 -1.08 5.40 -30.30
C SER A 283 -1.76 5.46 -28.93
N GLU A 284 -2.14 4.30 -28.38
CA GLU A 284 -2.87 4.16 -27.11
C GLU A 284 -1.96 3.70 -25.96
N LYS A 285 -0.63 3.71 -26.16
CA LYS A 285 0.36 3.20 -25.19
C LYS A 285 0.27 3.85 -23.80
N ASP A 286 -0.20 5.09 -23.72
CA ASP A 286 -0.30 5.88 -22.49
C ASP A 286 -1.77 6.05 -22.01
N THR A 287 -2.72 5.42 -22.69
CA THR A 287 -4.16 5.48 -22.36
C THR A 287 -4.66 4.15 -21.85
N TYR A 288 -5.49 4.17 -20.80
CA TYR A 288 -6.15 2.97 -20.31
C TYR A 288 -7.29 2.59 -21.26
N GLU A 289 -6.99 1.74 -22.24
CA GLU A 289 -7.99 1.04 -23.05
C GLU A 289 -8.00 -0.45 -22.73
N GLU A 290 -9.18 -1.08 -22.79
CA GLU A 290 -9.31 -2.52 -22.56
C GLU A 290 -8.55 -3.25 -23.66
N PRO A 291 -7.49 -4.02 -23.33
CA PRO A 291 -6.69 -4.70 -24.34
C PRO A 291 -7.52 -5.75 -25.08
N LEU A 292 -7.10 -6.10 -26.29
CA LEU A 292 -7.71 -7.18 -27.05
C LEU A 292 -7.71 -8.47 -26.23
N LYS A 293 -8.90 -9.02 -26.01
CA LYS A 293 -9.06 -10.31 -25.34
C LYS A 293 -8.36 -11.39 -26.16
N HIS A 294 -7.69 -12.29 -25.46
CA HIS A 294 -6.97 -13.41 -26.06
C HIS A 294 -7.29 -14.71 -25.35
N SER A 295 -7.02 -15.81 -26.04
CA SER A 295 -7.01 -17.13 -25.42
C SER A 295 -5.60 -17.48 -24.95
N LEU A 296 -5.51 -17.95 -23.71
CA LEU A 296 -4.27 -18.39 -23.08
C LEU A 296 -4.20 -19.91 -23.08
N ASN A 297 -3.07 -20.46 -23.53
CA ASN A 297 -2.75 -21.88 -23.45
C ASN A 297 -1.43 -22.06 -22.67
N VAL A 298 -1.40 -22.98 -21.71
CA VAL A 298 -0.19 -23.35 -20.97
C VAL A 298 0.56 -24.39 -21.78
N LEU A 299 1.72 -24.01 -22.33
CA LEU A 299 2.57 -24.91 -23.12
C LEU A 299 3.38 -25.84 -22.22
N ASP A 300 3.90 -25.29 -21.12
CA ASP A 300 4.71 -26.02 -20.14
C ASP A 300 4.57 -25.35 -18.77
N LYS A 301 3.95 -26.06 -17.83
CA LYS A 301 3.69 -25.55 -16.47
C LYS A 301 4.98 -25.42 -15.65
N GLU A 302 5.90 -26.38 -15.77
CA GLU A 302 7.12 -26.42 -14.96
C GLU A 302 8.09 -25.33 -15.38
N ASN A 303 8.13 -25.01 -16.68
CA ASN A 303 9.00 -24.00 -17.22
C ASN A 303 8.31 -22.63 -17.43
N LEU A 304 7.10 -22.44 -16.92
CA LEU A 304 6.31 -21.19 -17.03
C LEU A 304 6.18 -20.69 -18.49
N ARG A 305 5.83 -21.60 -19.40
CA ARG A 305 5.68 -21.31 -20.84
C ARG A 305 4.21 -21.26 -21.23
N PHE A 306 3.88 -20.21 -21.97
CA PHE A 306 2.52 -19.87 -22.35
C PHE A 306 2.44 -19.52 -23.83
N LYS A 307 1.24 -19.65 -24.38
CA LYS A 307 0.85 -19.13 -25.67
C LYS A 307 -0.39 -18.26 -25.53
N SER A 308 -0.27 -17.02 -25.96
CA SER A 308 -1.42 -16.10 -26.10
C SER A 308 -1.83 -16.01 -27.55
N THR A 309 -3.12 -16.11 -27.84
CA THR A 309 -3.67 -16.02 -29.21
C THR A 309 -4.78 -14.97 -29.27
N PHE A 310 -4.52 -13.92 -30.05
CA PHE A 310 -5.38 -12.76 -30.27
C PHE A 310 -6.16 -12.92 -31.57
N ASP A 311 -7.46 -12.65 -31.53
CA ASP A 311 -8.30 -12.52 -32.72
C ASP A 311 -8.13 -11.12 -33.30
N ILE A 312 -7.49 -11.04 -34.47
CA ILE A 312 -7.23 -9.80 -35.19
C ILE A 312 -8.18 -9.63 -36.39
N SER A 313 -9.28 -10.40 -36.44
CA SER A 313 -10.23 -10.38 -37.56
C SER A 313 -10.94 -9.05 -37.80
N LYS A 314 -10.97 -8.18 -36.79
CA LYS A 314 -11.59 -6.84 -36.81
C LYS A 314 -10.55 -5.71 -36.86
N ILE A 315 -9.28 -6.03 -37.03
CA ILE A 315 -8.19 -5.06 -37.12
C ILE A 315 -7.89 -4.85 -38.60
N ASP A 316 -8.09 -3.63 -39.08
CA ASP A 316 -7.87 -3.27 -40.48
C ASP A 316 -6.37 -3.06 -40.79
N ASP A 317 -5.64 -2.39 -39.88
CA ASP A 317 -4.20 -2.18 -39.98
C ASP A 317 -3.48 -2.71 -38.74
N LEU A 318 -2.77 -3.83 -38.91
CA LEU A 318 -2.03 -4.47 -37.83
C LEU A 318 -0.69 -3.76 -37.56
N GLN A 319 -0.20 -2.91 -38.47
CA GLN A 319 1.08 -2.20 -38.29
C GLN A 319 1.03 -1.21 -37.14
N ASP A 320 -0.16 -0.69 -36.82
CA ASP A 320 -0.38 0.22 -35.70
C ASP A 320 -0.42 -0.50 -34.35
N TYR A 321 -0.29 -1.83 -34.31
CA TYR A 321 -0.38 -2.63 -33.09
C TYR A 321 0.98 -3.14 -32.62
N VAL A 322 1.14 -3.15 -31.30
CA VAL A 322 2.34 -3.62 -30.61
C VAL A 322 1.98 -4.61 -29.51
N LEU A 323 2.88 -5.56 -29.28
CA LEU A 323 2.83 -6.42 -28.11
C LEU A 323 3.27 -5.59 -26.90
N ARG A 324 2.37 -5.43 -25.93
CA ARG A 324 2.65 -4.83 -24.63
C ARG A 324 2.89 -5.92 -23.60
N VAL A 325 4.02 -5.83 -22.91
CA VAL A 325 4.37 -6.66 -21.76
C VAL A 325 4.56 -5.76 -20.54
N ASN A 326 3.68 -5.93 -19.55
CA ASN A 326 3.71 -5.17 -18.32
C ASN A 326 4.48 -5.95 -17.24
N LEU A 327 5.76 -5.61 -17.02
CA LEU A 327 6.57 -6.26 -15.98
C LEU A 327 6.21 -5.81 -14.55
N ASN A 328 5.34 -4.80 -14.39
CA ASN A 328 5.01 -4.22 -13.08
C ASN A 328 4.37 -5.24 -12.15
N SER A 329 3.50 -6.10 -12.68
CA SER A 329 2.87 -7.17 -11.89
C SER A 329 3.91 -8.14 -11.34
N LEU A 330 5.02 -8.40 -12.05
CA LEU A 330 6.14 -9.17 -11.49
C LEU A 330 6.90 -8.34 -10.45
N GLY A 331 7.33 -7.13 -10.78
CA GLY A 331 8.15 -6.29 -9.88
C GLY A 331 7.46 -5.88 -8.57
N MET A 332 6.13 -5.74 -8.59
CA MET A 332 5.34 -5.42 -7.40
C MET A 332 5.08 -6.62 -6.48
N ASN A 333 5.19 -7.85 -7.00
CA ASN A 333 4.89 -9.08 -6.26
C ASN A 333 6.14 -9.95 -6.00
N MET A 334 7.25 -9.63 -6.65
CA MET A 334 8.58 -10.18 -6.41
C MET A 334 9.51 -9.05 -6.00
N PRO A 335 9.37 -8.51 -4.78
CA PRO A 335 10.16 -7.37 -4.33
C PRO A 335 11.64 -7.75 -4.23
N VAL A 336 12.50 -6.73 -4.32
CA VAL A 336 13.94 -6.87 -4.03
C VAL A 336 14.12 -6.98 -2.53
N GLU A 337 14.49 -8.16 -2.07
CA GLU A 337 14.83 -8.42 -0.67
C GLU A 337 16.15 -7.73 -0.31
N LEU A 338 16.17 -7.05 0.84
CA LEU A 338 17.37 -6.44 1.38
C LEU A 338 17.83 -7.20 2.64
N GLU A 339 19.06 -6.94 3.08
CA GLU A 339 19.61 -7.58 4.27
C GLU A 339 18.81 -7.23 5.53
N PRO A 340 18.50 -8.20 6.42
CA PRO A 340 17.81 -7.93 7.67
C PRO A 340 18.61 -7.02 8.61
N VAL A 341 17.88 -6.22 9.38
CA VAL A 341 18.41 -5.33 10.41
C VAL A 341 17.83 -5.71 11.77
N LYS A 342 18.68 -5.80 12.79
CA LYS A 342 18.26 -6.11 14.17
C LYS A 342 18.41 -4.89 15.05
N ILE A 343 17.43 -4.52 15.86
CA ILE A 343 17.44 -3.36 16.75
C ILE A 343 17.04 -3.81 18.15
N ASN A 344 17.84 -3.44 19.15
CA ASN A 344 17.52 -3.62 20.56
C ASN A 344 17.26 -2.25 21.17
N LEU A 345 16.13 -2.09 21.85
CA LEU A 345 15.69 -0.83 22.46
C LEU A 345 16.03 -0.76 23.95
N GLU A 346 16.52 -1.85 24.54
CA GLU A 346 17.05 -1.89 25.89
C GLU A 346 18.56 -1.62 25.88
N GLU A 347 18.95 -0.35 26.01
CA GLU A 347 20.28 0.07 26.52
C GLU A 347 20.16 1.00 27.74
#